data_AF-A0A2D0C5G2-F1
#
_entry.id   AF-A0A2D0C5G2-F1
#
_cell.length_a   1.000
_cell.length_b   1.000
_cell.length_c   1.000
_cell.angle_alpha   90.00
_cell.angle_beta   90.00
_cell.angle_gamma   90.00
#
_symmetry.space_group_name_H-M   'P 1'
#
loop_
_entity.id
_entity.type
_entity.pdbx_description
1 polymer ?
#
loop_
_entity_poly.entity_id
_entity_poly.type
_entity_poly.pdbx_seq_one_letter_code
_entity_poly.pdbx_strand_id
1 'polypeptide(L)'
;MLELSFEKEVVKTLTTGSNQWVERKDLYGATPNQLWANFRDKLNNNNYAKLQGHPLTDTEFNQVKRAIEVPTPYEAAKLLAAENGIGKVEVERDDAKLGTVTLKLFWKADVAGGKSSYEVVRQAVRPRLAGTQDVNPDRRFDVTLLINGLPLIQFD
;
A
#
# COMPACT_ATOMS: atom_id res chain seq x y z
N MET A 1 -9.24 -26.82 7.41
CA MET A 1 -9.87 -26.26 8.63
C MET A 1 -8.89 -25.45 9.49
N LEU A 2 -7.63 -25.86 9.64
CA LEU A 2 -6.62 -25.18 10.49
C LEU A 2 -6.22 -23.76 10.00
N GLU A 3 -6.06 -23.60 8.70
CA GLU A 3 -5.62 -22.37 8.04
C GLU A 3 -6.64 -21.23 8.19
N LEU A 4 -7.93 -21.50 7.91
CA LEU A 4 -9.01 -20.54 8.11
C LEU A 4 -9.17 -20.11 9.58
N SER A 5 -8.90 -21.00 10.54
CA SER A 5 -8.91 -20.63 11.96
C SER A 5 -7.70 -19.79 12.35
N PHE A 6 -6.53 -20.07 11.77
CA PHE A 6 -5.31 -19.28 11.98
C PHE A 6 -5.46 -17.87 11.43
N GLU A 7 -5.91 -17.73 10.18
CA GLU A 7 -6.18 -16.44 9.52
C GLU A 7 -7.12 -15.58 10.38
N LYS A 8 -8.23 -16.16 10.86
CA LYS A 8 -9.19 -15.46 11.73
C LYS A 8 -8.57 -15.04 13.06
N GLU A 9 -7.75 -15.87 13.69
CA GLU A 9 -7.13 -15.52 14.97
C GLU A 9 -6.03 -14.47 14.80
N VAL A 10 -5.26 -14.49 13.71
CA VAL A 10 -4.30 -13.42 13.36
C VAL A 10 -5.03 -12.09 13.21
N VAL A 11 -6.08 -12.05 12.39
CA VAL A 11 -6.86 -10.82 12.14
C VAL A 11 -7.48 -10.31 13.45
N LYS A 12 -8.09 -11.20 14.24
CA LYS A 12 -8.65 -10.85 15.54
C LYS A 12 -7.59 -10.31 16.51
N THR A 13 -6.42 -10.95 16.57
CA THR A 13 -5.31 -10.49 17.41
C THR A 13 -4.86 -9.09 16.99
N LEU A 14 -4.66 -8.85 15.69
CA LEU A 14 -4.23 -7.55 15.18
C LEU A 14 -5.27 -6.44 15.38
N THR A 15 -6.56 -6.77 15.44
CA THR A 15 -7.66 -5.77 15.45
C THR A 15 -8.31 -5.56 16.81
N THR A 16 -7.84 -6.24 17.86
CA THR A 16 -8.39 -6.13 19.22
C THR A 16 -7.44 -5.42 20.18
N GLY A 17 -8.01 -4.84 21.25
CA GLY A 17 -7.25 -4.18 22.31
C GLY A 17 -6.64 -2.85 21.86
N SER A 18 -5.36 -2.65 22.17
CA SER A 18 -4.60 -1.43 21.84
C SER A 18 -3.94 -1.45 20.46
N ASN A 19 -4.23 -2.47 19.64
CA ASN A 19 -3.62 -2.62 18.33
C ASN A 19 -4.26 -1.65 17.32
N GLN A 20 -3.43 -1.01 16.50
CA GLN A 20 -3.86 0.07 15.59
C GLN A 20 -4.36 -0.43 14.22
N TRP A 21 -4.38 -1.75 13.99
CA TRP A 21 -4.74 -2.32 12.70
C TRP A 21 -6.26 -2.37 12.50
N VAL A 22 -6.70 -2.00 11.30
CA VAL A 22 -8.11 -2.02 10.91
C VAL A 22 -8.31 -3.04 9.79
N GLU A 23 -9.21 -4.01 9.98
CA GLU A 23 -9.59 -4.94 8.92
C GLU A 23 -10.39 -4.22 7.83
N ARG A 24 -9.89 -4.27 6.60
CA ARG A 24 -10.57 -3.76 5.40
C ARG A 24 -11.45 -4.85 4.80
N LYS A 25 -12.61 -5.06 5.42
CA LYS A 25 -13.62 -6.02 4.96
C LYS A 25 -14.11 -5.72 3.54
N ASP A 26 -14.12 -4.46 3.16
CA ASP A 26 -14.44 -3.97 1.80
C ASP A 26 -13.37 -4.33 0.76
N LEU A 27 -12.18 -4.73 1.21
CA LEU A 27 -11.06 -5.21 0.38
C LEU A 27 -10.84 -6.72 0.50
N TYR A 28 -11.81 -7.50 1.01
CA TYR A 28 -11.70 -8.95 0.99
C TYR A 28 -11.56 -9.47 -0.45
N GLY A 29 -10.52 -10.25 -0.73
CA GLY A 29 -10.27 -10.71 -2.09
C GLY A 29 -9.75 -9.62 -3.04
N ALA A 30 -9.16 -8.54 -2.50
CA ALA A 30 -8.76 -7.38 -3.30
C ALA A 30 -7.84 -7.73 -4.47
N THR A 31 -8.19 -7.21 -5.64
CA THR A 31 -7.34 -7.18 -6.83
C THR A 31 -6.23 -6.13 -6.70
N PRO A 32 -5.14 -6.22 -7.48
CA PRO A 32 -4.12 -5.18 -7.49
C PRO A 32 -4.67 -3.79 -7.81
N ASN A 33 -5.68 -3.68 -8.66
CA ASN A 33 -6.32 -2.40 -8.96
C ASN A 33 -7.02 -1.78 -7.74
N GLN A 34 -7.67 -2.61 -6.91
CA GLN A 34 -8.28 -2.15 -5.66
C GLN A 34 -7.22 -1.76 -4.62
N LEU A 35 -6.11 -2.49 -4.54
CA LEU A 35 -4.99 -2.11 -3.68
C LEU A 35 -4.35 -0.79 -4.14
N TRP A 36 -4.20 -0.58 -5.45
CA TRP A 36 -3.74 0.68 -6.00
C TRP A 36 -4.69 1.84 -5.72
N ALA A 37 -6.01 1.63 -5.82
CA ALA A 37 -7.01 2.63 -5.46
C ALA A 37 -6.90 3.01 -3.97
N ASN A 38 -6.81 2.01 -3.08
CA ASN A 38 -6.60 2.25 -1.67
C ASN A 38 -5.31 3.04 -1.39
N PHE A 39 -4.20 2.66 -2.03
CA PHE A 39 -2.93 3.38 -1.88
C PHE A 39 -3.05 4.84 -2.35
N ARG A 40 -3.71 5.10 -3.49
CA ARG A 40 -3.96 6.46 -3.97
C ARG A 40 -4.73 7.29 -2.95
N ASP A 41 -5.77 6.71 -2.36
CA ASP A 41 -6.59 7.39 -1.36
C ASP A 41 -5.76 7.76 -0.12
N LYS A 42 -4.97 6.83 0.40
CA LYS A 42 -4.05 7.12 1.52
C LYS A 42 -3.03 8.18 1.14
N LEU A 43 -2.45 8.09 -0.05
CA LEU A 43 -1.43 9.04 -0.52
C LEU A 43 -1.99 10.46 -0.64
N ASN A 44 -3.18 10.60 -1.24
CA ASN A 44 -3.89 11.87 -1.34
C ASN A 44 -4.20 12.46 0.04
N ASN A 45 -4.77 11.65 0.94
CA ASN A 45 -5.13 12.10 2.28
C ASN A 45 -3.90 12.52 3.09
N ASN A 46 -2.84 11.72 3.05
CA ASN A 46 -1.61 11.97 3.78
C ASN A 46 -0.84 13.21 3.28
N ASN A 47 -1.06 13.60 2.02
CA ASN A 47 -0.40 14.74 1.38
C ASN A 47 -1.37 15.87 1.02
N TYR A 48 -2.59 15.88 1.55
CA TYR A 48 -3.65 16.83 1.19
C TYR A 48 -3.19 18.29 1.20
N ALA A 49 -2.45 18.70 2.24
CA ALA A 49 -1.92 20.06 2.36
C ALA A 49 -0.89 20.40 1.27
N LYS A 50 -0.03 19.45 0.87
CA LYS A 50 0.94 19.64 -0.22
C LYS A 50 0.28 19.63 -1.59
N LEU A 51 -0.79 18.87 -1.72
CA LEU A 51 -1.61 18.82 -2.93
C LEU A 51 -2.54 20.03 -3.07
N GLN A 52 -2.62 20.89 -2.05
CA GLN A 52 -3.46 22.09 -2.01
C GLN A 52 -4.94 21.80 -2.33
N GLY A 53 -5.43 20.63 -1.89
CA GLY A 53 -6.81 20.21 -2.16
C GLY A 53 -7.07 19.69 -3.58
N HIS A 54 -6.04 19.54 -4.41
CA HIS A 54 -6.14 18.91 -5.74
C HIS A 54 -5.58 17.48 -5.71
N PRO A 55 -6.43 16.44 -5.57
CA PRO A 55 -5.98 15.05 -5.59
C PRO A 55 -5.19 14.72 -6.85
N LEU A 56 -4.33 13.71 -6.76
CA LEU A 56 -3.55 13.26 -7.91
C LEU A 56 -4.45 12.85 -9.05
N THR A 57 -4.13 13.25 -10.28
CA THR A 57 -4.76 12.72 -11.51
C THR A 57 -4.26 11.30 -11.80
N ASP A 58 -4.83 10.65 -12.82
CA ASP A 58 -4.38 9.31 -13.23
C ASP A 58 -2.96 9.35 -13.78
N THR A 59 -2.61 10.40 -14.54
CA THR A 59 -1.26 10.61 -15.08
C THR A 59 -0.26 10.82 -13.97
N GLU A 60 -0.55 11.72 -13.03
CA GLU A 60 0.28 11.99 -11.85
C GLU A 60 0.47 10.74 -10.99
N PHE A 61 -0.60 9.98 -10.74
CA PHE A 61 -0.52 8.76 -9.95
C PHE A 61 0.25 7.64 -10.66
N ASN A 62 0.21 7.58 -12.00
CA ASN A 62 1.04 6.65 -12.75
C ASN A 62 2.54 6.95 -12.63
N GLN A 63 2.95 8.20 -12.42
CA GLN A 63 4.34 8.54 -12.08
C GLN A 63 4.72 7.91 -10.73
N VAL A 64 3.83 8.00 -9.74
CA VAL A 64 4.03 7.37 -8.42
C VAL A 64 4.18 5.86 -8.55
N LYS A 65 3.28 5.18 -9.28
CA LYS A 65 3.36 3.73 -9.48
C LYS A 65 4.73 3.31 -10.02
N ARG A 66 5.17 3.96 -11.11
CA ARG A 66 6.47 3.67 -11.73
C ARG A 66 7.65 3.90 -10.77
N ALA A 67 7.57 4.90 -9.91
CA ALA A 67 8.64 5.20 -8.96
C ALA A 67 8.76 4.16 -7.84
N ILE A 68 7.65 3.50 -7.46
CA ILE A 68 7.64 2.54 -6.34
C ILE A 68 7.62 1.08 -6.78
N GLU A 69 7.28 0.80 -8.05
CA GLU A 69 7.42 -0.51 -8.68
C GLU A 69 8.90 -0.81 -8.99
N VAL A 70 9.61 -1.26 -7.96
CA VAL A 70 11.03 -1.58 -8.03
C VAL A 70 11.26 -3.10 -8.17
N PRO A 71 12.32 -3.52 -8.88
CA PRO A 71 12.59 -4.92 -9.19
C PRO A 71 12.94 -5.79 -7.98
N THR A 72 13.44 -5.21 -6.88
CA THR A 72 13.93 -5.99 -5.73
C THR A 72 13.42 -5.47 -4.38
N PRO A 73 13.23 -6.37 -3.39
CA PRO A 73 12.92 -5.96 -2.01
C PRO A 73 13.96 -5.03 -1.39
N TYR A 74 15.24 -5.14 -1.78
CA TYR A 74 16.30 -4.26 -1.31
C TYR A 74 16.09 -2.81 -1.80
N GLU A 75 15.75 -2.64 -3.07
CA GLU A 75 15.43 -1.31 -3.62
C GLU A 75 14.16 -0.74 -3.00
N ALA A 76 13.16 -1.58 -2.74
CA ALA A 76 11.94 -1.16 -2.03
C ALA A 76 12.28 -0.68 -0.61
N ALA A 77 13.11 -1.43 0.12
CA ALA A 77 13.57 -1.04 1.44
C ALA A 77 14.36 0.27 1.41
N LYS A 78 15.23 0.47 0.40
CA LYS A 78 15.95 1.74 0.21
C LYS A 78 15.00 2.91 -0.05
N LEU A 79 13.96 2.71 -0.84
CA LEU A 79 12.93 3.72 -1.11
C LEU A 79 12.17 4.09 0.18
N LEU A 80 11.80 3.11 1.00
CA LEU A 80 11.08 3.33 2.26
C LEU A 80 11.98 3.91 3.36
N ALA A 81 13.26 3.57 3.36
CA ALA A 81 14.27 4.00 4.33
C ALA A 81 15.16 5.14 3.81
N ALA A 82 14.65 5.96 2.88
CA ALA A 82 15.33 7.14 2.36
C ALA A 82 15.58 8.19 3.48
N GLU A 83 15.91 9.43 3.11
CA GLU A 83 16.30 10.50 4.04
C GLU A 83 15.42 10.57 5.31
N ASN A 84 16.06 10.42 6.47
CA ASN A 84 15.44 10.42 7.79
C ASN A 84 14.33 9.37 7.98
N GLY A 85 14.37 8.26 7.22
CA GLY A 85 13.38 7.20 7.27
C GLY A 85 12.02 7.59 6.69
N ILE A 86 11.98 8.59 5.80
CA ILE A 86 10.76 9.02 5.11
C ILE A 86 10.84 8.60 3.65
N GLY A 87 9.99 7.66 3.24
CA GLY A 87 9.82 7.33 1.83
C GLY A 87 9.12 8.47 1.10
N LYS A 88 9.70 8.92 -0.02
CA LYS A 88 9.19 10.06 -0.80
C LYS A 88 9.20 9.74 -2.29
N VAL A 89 8.35 10.42 -3.04
CA VAL A 89 8.34 10.44 -4.50
C VAL A 89 8.10 11.85 -5.00
N GLU A 90 8.77 12.23 -6.08
CA GLU A 90 8.51 13.48 -6.78
C GLU A 90 7.57 13.23 -7.96
N VAL A 91 6.58 14.10 -8.11
CA VAL A 91 5.56 14.02 -9.16
C VAL A 91 5.46 15.38 -9.82
N GLU A 92 5.57 15.40 -11.14
CA GLU A 92 5.26 16.58 -11.96
C GLU A 92 3.74 16.69 -12.07
N ARG A 93 3.19 17.86 -11.69
CA ARG A 93 1.75 18.10 -11.74
C ARG A 93 1.29 18.34 -13.17
N ASP A 94 0.11 17.85 -13.52
CA ASP A 94 -0.46 18.02 -14.86
C ASP A 94 -0.73 19.50 -15.20
N ASP A 95 -1.14 20.29 -14.19
CA ASP A 95 -1.13 21.76 -14.30
C ASP A 95 0.29 22.28 -14.04
N ALA A 96 0.95 22.74 -15.10
CA ALA A 96 2.30 23.29 -15.05
C ALA A 96 2.47 24.44 -14.03
N LYS A 97 1.40 25.16 -13.67
CA LYS A 97 1.46 26.21 -12.63
C LYS A 97 1.70 25.64 -11.23
N LEU A 98 1.35 24.37 -11.00
CA LEU A 98 1.56 23.68 -9.73
C LEU A 98 2.98 23.08 -9.62
N GLY A 99 3.72 22.99 -10.73
CA GLY A 99 5.12 22.53 -10.78
C GLY A 99 5.30 21.09 -10.30
N THR A 100 6.38 20.84 -9.56
CA THR A 100 6.68 19.51 -8.99
C THR A 100 6.31 19.46 -7.52
N VAL A 101 5.72 18.35 -7.08
CA VAL A 101 5.41 18.10 -5.67
C VAL A 101 6.16 16.86 -5.16
N THR A 102 6.80 16.99 -4.00
CA THR A 102 7.36 15.84 -3.27
C THR A 102 6.33 15.26 -2.30
N LEU A 103 5.80 14.09 -2.61
CA LEU A 103 4.85 13.35 -1.78
C LEU A 103 5.58 12.45 -0.79
N LYS A 104 5.02 12.30 0.41
CA LYS A 104 5.51 11.36 1.42
C LYS A 104 4.64 10.10 1.39
N LEU A 105 5.30 8.95 1.28
CA LEU A 105 4.69 7.62 1.18
C LEU A 105 4.66 6.91 2.55
N PHE A 106 5.75 7.07 3.31
CA PHE A 106 6.02 6.28 4.51
C PHE A 106 6.85 7.09 5.51
N TRP A 107 6.63 6.87 6.81
CA TRP A 107 7.37 7.48 7.91
C TRP A 107 7.81 6.39 8.89
N LYS A 108 9.09 6.05 8.89
CA LYS A 108 9.64 5.01 9.76
C LYS A 108 9.52 5.37 11.26
N ALA A 109 9.64 6.66 11.60
CA ALA A 109 9.53 7.14 12.97
C ALA A 109 8.07 7.11 13.50
N ASP A 110 7.09 7.13 12.60
CA ASP A 110 5.66 7.08 12.92
C ASP A 110 5.10 5.66 12.69
N VAL A 111 5.92 4.63 12.90
CA VAL A 111 5.48 3.22 12.90
C VAL A 111 5.00 2.87 14.31
N ALA A 112 3.74 2.41 14.44
CA ALA A 112 2.99 2.20 15.68
C ALA A 112 2.49 3.48 16.40
N GLY A 113 2.37 4.61 15.68
CA GLY A 113 1.71 5.83 16.15
C GLY A 113 1.97 7.02 15.22
N GLY A 114 1.09 8.01 15.20
CA GLY A 114 1.25 9.21 14.34
C GLY A 114 0.34 9.21 13.12
N LYS A 115 0.87 9.56 11.94
CA LYS A 115 0.08 9.78 10.70
C LYS A 115 -0.17 8.53 9.86
N SER A 116 0.44 7.41 10.21
CA SER A 116 0.38 6.19 9.41
C SER A 116 -0.95 5.46 9.60
N SER A 117 -1.53 4.91 8.53
CA SER A 117 -2.67 4.00 8.61
C SER A 117 -2.22 2.55 8.54
N TYR A 118 -2.81 1.68 9.39
CA TYR A 118 -2.51 0.25 9.46
C TYR A 118 -3.73 -0.55 9.06
N GLU A 119 -3.63 -1.34 7.99
CA GLU A 119 -4.78 -2.01 7.39
C GLU A 119 -4.50 -3.50 7.21
N VAL A 120 -5.49 -4.33 7.51
CA VAL A 120 -5.44 -5.78 7.27
C VAL A 120 -6.35 -6.11 6.10
N VAL A 121 -5.80 -6.71 5.06
CA VAL A 121 -6.52 -7.23 3.89
C VAL A 121 -6.39 -8.74 3.86
N ARG A 122 -7.50 -9.43 3.60
CA ARG A 122 -7.54 -10.89 3.55
C ARG A 122 -7.74 -11.38 2.13
N GLN A 123 -7.11 -12.51 1.78
CA GLN A 123 -7.28 -13.20 0.50
C GLN A 123 -6.91 -12.35 -0.74
N ALA A 124 -5.95 -11.43 -0.58
CA ALA A 124 -5.52 -10.50 -1.64
C ALA A 124 -5.02 -11.27 -2.87
N VAL A 125 -5.50 -10.89 -4.06
CA VAL A 125 -5.22 -11.60 -5.31
C VAL A 125 -3.82 -11.27 -5.82
N ARG A 126 -3.04 -12.31 -6.08
CA ARG A 126 -1.77 -12.23 -6.81
C ARG A 126 -2.01 -12.74 -8.23
N PRO A 127 -2.22 -11.83 -9.22
CA PRO A 127 -2.55 -12.25 -10.56
C PRO A 127 -1.42 -13.05 -11.19
N ARG A 128 -1.78 -13.95 -12.10
CA ARG A 128 -0.82 -14.67 -12.94
C ARG A 128 0.06 -13.68 -13.71
N LEU A 129 1.36 -13.99 -13.81
CA LEU A 129 2.25 -13.29 -14.73
C LEU A 129 1.77 -13.50 -16.17
N ALA A 130 1.48 -12.41 -16.89
CA ALA A 130 1.08 -12.51 -18.29
C ALA A 130 2.18 -13.20 -19.10
N GLY A 131 1.84 -14.28 -19.81
CA GLY A 131 2.76 -15.03 -20.67
C GLY A 131 3.32 -16.33 -20.10
N THR A 132 2.97 -16.74 -18.87
CA THR A 132 3.33 -18.08 -18.37
C THR A 132 2.28 -19.11 -18.77
N GLN A 133 2.70 -20.29 -19.26
CA GLN A 133 1.83 -21.44 -19.55
C GLN A 133 1.34 -22.16 -18.27
N ASP A 134 1.36 -21.47 -17.14
CA ASP A 134 0.96 -22.02 -15.85
C ASP A 134 -0.57 -22.26 -15.86
N VAL A 135 -0.95 -23.52 -15.67
CA VAL A 135 -2.36 -23.99 -15.64
C VAL A 135 -3.02 -23.69 -14.29
N ASN A 136 -2.26 -23.18 -13.32
CA ASN A 136 -2.74 -22.89 -11.97
C ASN A 136 -3.56 -21.57 -11.93
N PRO A 137 -4.65 -21.54 -11.15
CA PRO A 137 -5.49 -20.35 -10.98
C PRO A 137 -4.72 -19.20 -10.29
N ASP A 138 -5.32 -18.00 -10.31
CA ASP A 138 -4.82 -16.86 -9.54
C ASP A 138 -4.54 -17.26 -8.09
N ARG A 139 -3.36 -16.90 -7.59
CA ARG A 139 -2.97 -17.17 -6.21
C ARG A 139 -3.52 -16.09 -5.29
N ARG A 140 -3.59 -16.39 -4.01
CA ARG A 140 -4.03 -15.47 -2.96
C ARG A 140 -2.98 -15.43 -1.87
N PHE A 141 -2.93 -14.30 -1.17
CA PHE A 141 -2.29 -14.23 0.14
C PHE A 141 -3.37 -14.28 1.19
N ASP A 142 -3.20 -15.13 2.20
CA ASP A 142 -4.15 -15.26 3.29
C ASP A 142 -4.35 -13.95 4.02
N VAL A 143 -3.25 -13.31 4.43
CA VAL A 143 -3.26 -12.01 5.10
C VAL A 143 -2.19 -11.10 4.49
N THR A 144 -2.58 -9.90 4.11
CA THR A 144 -1.70 -8.82 3.66
C THR A 144 -1.89 -7.61 4.57
N LEU A 145 -0.80 -7.15 5.16
CA LEU A 145 -0.76 -5.97 6.01
C LEU A 145 -0.29 -4.77 5.20
N LEU A 146 -1.12 -3.73 5.17
CA LEU A 146 -0.82 -2.47 4.49
C LEU A 146 -0.44 -1.40 5.51
N ILE A 147 0.63 -0.64 5.21
CA ILE A 147 0.95 0.61 5.91
C ILE A 147 0.84 1.75 4.91
N ASN A 148 -0.04 2.72 5.18
CA ASN A 148 -0.40 3.78 4.23
C ASN A 148 -0.87 3.23 2.87
N GLY A 149 -1.53 2.07 2.86
CA GLY A 149 -1.96 1.38 1.64
C GLY A 149 -0.87 0.60 0.90
N LEU A 150 0.40 0.66 1.33
CA LEU A 150 1.50 -0.13 0.76
C LEU A 150 1.51 -1.55 1.35
N PRO A 151 1.50 -2.63 0.54
CA PRO A 151 1.61 -4.00 1.03
C PRO A 151 3.05 -4.32 1.44
N LEU A 152 3.32 -4.36 2.75
CA LEU A 152 4.68 -4.53 3.29
C LEU A 152 4.93 -5.88 3.97
N ILE A 153 3.87 -6.53 4.46
CA ILE A 153 3.97 -7.82 5.15
C ILE A 153 2.86 -8.72 4.60
N GLN A 154 3.21 -9.94 4.20
CA GLN A 154 2.28 -10.90 3.60
C GLN A 154 2.52 -12.28 4.19
N PHE A 155 1.43 -12.99 4.44
CA PHE A 155 1.41 -14.36 4.93
C PHE A 155 0.57 -15.21 3.97
N ASP A 156 1.03 -16.44 3.79
CA ASP A 156 0.40 -17.55 3.07
C ASP A 156 0.53 -18.79 3.96
#